data_AF-A0AAV5NLM5-F1
#
_entry.id   AF-A0AAV5NLM5-F1
#
_cell.length_a   1.000
_cell.length_b   1.000
_cell.length_c   1.000
_cell.angle_alpha   90.00
_cell.angle_beta   90.00
_cell.angle_gamma   90.00
#
_symmetry.space_group_name_H-M   'P 1'
#
loop_
_entity.id
_entity.type
_entity.pdbx_description
1 polymer ?
#
loop_
_entity_poly.entity_id
_entity_poly.type
_entity_poly.pdbx_seq_one_letter_code
_entity_poly.pdbx_strand_id
1 'polypeptide(L)'
;MHRSVGFVRIGEKKGLKKAIKLRNELGREMWGKFWRRLLKDPYLMTRLPHSVEPVIVYKPNPTKSDPEHRDACYLAKWREFNESGEYKYKTKVCSINKHGKLAAYTQTKKALLEAHKNNIEILTYMGRLNSIDLK
;
A
#
# COMPACT_ATOMS: atom_id res chain seq x y z
N MET A 1 2.95 -0.78 -38.75
CA MET A 1 1.79 -1.13 -37.89
C MET A 1 1.81 -2.63 -37.64
N HIS A 2 2.37 -3.11 -36.51
CA HIS A 2 2.50 -4.54 -36.25
C HIS A 2 1.19 -5.11 -35.68
N ARG A 3 0.42 -5.81 -36.52
CA ARG A 3 -0.78 -6.55 -36.12
C ARG A 3 -0.37 -7.98 -35.78
N SER A 4 -0.82 -8.51 -34.65
CA SER A 4 -0.52 -9.90 -34.28
C SER A 4 -1.17 -10.88 -35.27
N VAL A 5 -0.60 -12.07 -35.45
CA VAL A 5 -1.12 -13.10 -36.37
C VAL A 5 -2.60 -13.44 -36.07
N GLY A 6 -2.99 -13.41 -34.80
CA GLY A 6 -4.38 -13.59 -34.37
C GLY A 6 -5.31 -12.45 -34.78
N PHE A 7 -4.83 -11.21 -34.86
CA PHE A 7 -5.60 -10.05 -35.35
C PHE A 7 -5.98 -10.23 -36.82
N VAL A 8 -5.05 -10.71 -37.64
CA VAL A 8 -5.24 -10.90 -39.09
C VAL A 8 -6.19 -12.08 -39.38
N ARG A 9 -6.10 -13.17 -38.61
CA ARG A 9 -6.90 -14.39 -38.82
C ARG A 9 -8.32 -14.35 -38.26
N ILE A 10 -8.54 -13.71 -37.10
CA ILE A 10 -9.80 -13.80 -36.35
C ILE A 10 -10.67 -12.53 -36.53
N GLY A 11 -10.04 -11.42 -36.94
CA GLY A 11 -10.65 -10.10 -37.01
C GLY A 11 -10.64 -9.39 -35.66
N GLU A 12 -10.52 -8.06 -35.70
CA GLU A 12 -10.29 -7.18 -34.55
C GLU A 12 -11.31 -7.38 -33.42
N LYS A 13 -12.61 -7.32 -33.72
CA LYS A 13 -13.69 -7.44 -32.72
C LYS A 13 -13.67 -8.79 -32.00
N LYS A 14 -13.48 -9.88 -32.75
CA LYS A 14 -13.47 -11.25 -32.19
C LYS A 14 -12.18 -11.51 -31.40
N GLY A 15 -11.05 -11.02 -31.89
CA GLY A 15 -9.76 -11.07 -31.19
C GLY A 15 -9.81 -10.32 -29.86
N LEU A 16 -10.35 -9.10 -29.85
CA LEU A 16 -10.53 -8.30 -28.64
C LEU A 16 -11.44 -8.99 -27.62
N LYS A 17 -12.58 -9.55 -28.05
CA LYS A 17 -13.49 -10.30 -27.17
C LYS A 17 -12.80 -11.51 -26.53
N LYS A 18 -12.01 -12.26 -27.31
CA LYS A 18 -11.25 -13.42 -26.80
C LYS A 18 -10.19 -12.99 -25.80
N ALA A 19 -9.45 -11.91 -26.08
CA ALA A 19 -8.43 -11.38 -25.19
C ALA A 19 -9.03 -10.88 -23.85
N ILE A 20 -10.14 -10.15 -23.89
CA ILE A 20 -10.84 -9.69 -22.68
C ILE A 20 -11.35 -10.86 -21.85
N LYS A 21 -11.90 -11.90 -22.50
CA LYS A 21 -12.36 -13.12 -21.82
C LYS A 21 -11.19 -13.79 -21.09
N LEU A 22 -10.10 -14.08 -21.80
CA LEU A 22 -8.91 -14.72 -21.23
C LEU A 22 -8.30 -13.89 -20.10
N ARG A 23 -8.17 -12.58 -20.27
CA ARG A 23 -7.68 -11.66 -19.23
C ARG A 23 -8.54 -11.74 -17.97
N ASN A 24 -9.86 -11.79 -18.12
CA ASN A 24 -10.77 -11.84 -16.98
C ASN A 24 -10.77 -13.21 -16.28
N GLU A 25 -10.56 -14.30 -17.02
CA GLU A 25 -10.41 -15.66 -16.46
C GLU A 25 -9.14 -15.73 -15.62
N LEU A 26 -7.99 -15.42 -16.21
CA LEU A 26 -6.68 -15.39 -15.52
C LEU A 26 -6.68 -14.41 -14.34
N GLY A 27 -7.26 -13.23 -14.54
CA GLY A 27 -7.32 -12.20 -13.51
C GLY A 27 -8.15 -12.64 -12.30
N ARG A 28 -9.29 -13.33 -12.51
CA ARG A 28 -10.11 -13.88 -11.41
C ARG A 28 -9.43 -15.04 -10.71
N GLU A 29 -8.72 -15.89 -11.45
CA GLU A 29 -7.95 -16.99 -10.87
C GLU A 29 -6.84 -16.46 -9.94
N MET A 30 -6.08 -15.46 -10.40
CA MET A 30 -4.96 -14.90 -9.64
C MET A 30 -5.35 -13.93 -8.52
N TRP A 31 -6.46 -13.19 -8.66
CA TRP A 31 -6.82 -12.10 -7.74
C TRP A 31 -8.18 -12.29 -7.05
N GLY A 32 -8.91 -13.35 -7.38
CA GLY A 32 -10.23 -13.65 -6.83
C GLY A 32 -11.17 -12.44 -6.87
N LYS A 33 -11.71 -12.08 -5.70
CA LYS A 33 -12.63 -10.95 -5.53
C LYS A 33 -11.99 -9.58 -5.84
N PHE A 34 -10.66 -9.45 -5.78
CA PHE A 34 -9.95 -8.18 -6.01
C PHE A 34 -9.75 -7.85 -7.48
N TRP A 35 -9.96 -8.80 -8.40
CA TRP A 35 -9.74 -8.59 -9.83
C TRP A 35 -10.48 -7.38 -10.39
N ARG A 36 -11.76 -7.21 -10.03
CA ARG A 36 -12.58 -6.07 -10.50
C ARG A 36 -12.00 -4.72 -10.04
N ARG A 37 -11.46 -4.68 -8.82
CA ARG A 37 -10.86 -3.48 -8.25
C ARG A 37 -9.58 -3.09 -9.00
N LEU A 38 -8.72 -4.07 -9.29
CA LEU A 38 -7.50 -3.88 -10.07
C LEU A 38 -7.78 -3.45 -11.49
N LEU A 39 -8.82 -4.02 -12.10
CA LEU A 39 -9.21 -3.64 -13.45
C LEU A 39 -9.71 -2.19 -13.53
N LYS A 40 -10.40 -1.71 -12.48
CA LYS A 40 -10.91 -0.34 -12.38
C LYS A 40 -9.80 0.68 -12.10
N ASP A 41 -8.79 0.28 -11.33
CA ASP A 41 -7.71 1.14 -10.89
C ASP A 41 -6.33 0.54 -11.24
N PRO A 42 -5.78 0.89 -12.43
CA PRO A 42 -4.49 0.38 -12.89
C PRO A 42 -3.32 0.73 -11.96
N TYR A 43 -3.44 1.80 -11.17
CA TYR A 43 -2.38 2.28 -10.27
C TYR A 43 -2.57 1.79 -8.83
N LEU A 44 -3.52 0.90 -8.55
CA LEU A 44 -3.74 0.41 -7.19
C LEU A 44 -2.46 -0.19 -6.61
N MET A 45 -1.77 -1.03 -7.38
CA MET A 45 -0.57 -1.74 -6.92
C MET A 45 0.60 -0.83 -6.59
N THR A 46 0.76 0.27 -7.32
CA THR A 46 1.83 1.25 -7.07
C THR A 46 1.50 2.13 -5.86
N ARG A 47 0.23 2.22 -5.47
CA ARG A 47 -0.24 3.01 -4.32
C ARG A 47 -0.31 2.21 -3.03
N LEU A 48 -0.52 0.90 -3.10
CA LEU A 48 -0.53 0.03 -1.93
C LEU A 48 0.81 0.07 -1.19
N PRO A 49 0.80 0.14 0.15
CA PRO A 49 2.04 0.06 0.92
C PRO A 49 2.70 -1.31 0.73
N HIS A 50 4.04 -1.33 0.83
CA HIS A 50 4.80 -2.59 0.90
C HIS A 50 4.65 -3.27 2.24
N SER A 51 4.59 -2.48 3.32
CA SER A 51 4.38 -2.92 4.69
C SER A 51 3.54 -1.89 5.44
N VAL A 52 2.77 -2.35 6.42
CA VAL A 52 2.05 -1.49 7.36
C VAL A 52 2.71 -1.48 8.74
N GLU A 53 4.02 -1.71 8.78
CA GLU A 53 4.81 -1.64 10.00
C GLU A 53 5.44 -0.25 10.21
N PRO A 54 5.35 0.32 11.42
CA PRO A 54 6.13 1.50 11.79
C PRO A 54 7.64 1.24 11.73
N VAL A 55 8.39 2.23 11.26
CA VAL A 55 9.85 2.19 11.20
C VAL A 55 10.44 2.98 12.37
N ILE A 56 11.51 2.50 12.98
CA ILE A 56 12.25 3.25 14.01
C ILE A 56 13.15 4.29 13.32
N VAL A 57 13.07 5.53 13.76
CA VAL A 57 13.90 6.64 13.29
C VAL A 57 14.48 7.39 14.47
N TYR A 58 15.68 7.93 14.30
CA TYR A 58 16.37 8.73 15.32
C TYR A 58 16.30 10.21 14.92
N LYS A 59 15.47 10.99 15.62
CA LYS A 59 15.27 12.40 15.32
C LYS A 59 16.21 13.28 16.16
N PRO A 60 16.89 14.26 15.57
CA PRO A 60 17.72 15.18 16.34
C PRO A 60 16.85 15.98 17.32
N ASN A 61 17.25 15.98 18.58
CA ASN A 61 16.66 16.78 19.65
C ASN A 61 17.77 17.28 20.57
N PRO A 62 18.64 18.18 20.06
CA PRO A 62 19.84 18.61 20.76
C PRO A 62 19.48 19.27 22.11
N THR A 63 20.26 18.96 23.14
CA THR A 63 20.13 19.56 24.46
C THR A 63 21.39 20.36 24.80
N LYS A 64 21.32 21.26 25.80
CA LYS A 64 22.50 22.05 26.22
C LYS A 64 23.66 21.17 26.70
N SER A 65 23.36 20.00 27.27
CA SER A 65 24.34 19.02 27.75
C SER A 65 24.81 18.04 26.69
N ASP A 66 23.98 17.77 25.67
CA ASP A 66 24.26 16.84 24.59
C ASP A 66 23.76 17.42 23.25
N PRO A 67 24.63 18.14 22.52
CA PRO A 67 24.30 18.74 21.23
C PRO A 67 24.02 17.73 20.11
N GLU A 68 24.45 16.47 20.25
CA GLU A 68 24.25 15.41 19.25
C GLU A 68 23.05 14.50 19.60
N HIS A 69 22.29 14.86 20.63
CA HIS A 69 21.20 14.05 21.14
C HIS A 69 20.16 13.70 20.06
N ARG A 70 19.78 12.41 20.00
CA ARG A 70 18.74 11.91 19.12
C ARG A 70 17.70 11.09 19.87
N ASP A 71 16.44 11.44 19.66
CA ASP A 71 15.29 10.71 20.18
C ASP A 71 14.89 9.56 19.26
N ALA A 72 14.85 8.35 19.80
CA ALA A 72 14.27 7.21 19.12
C ALA A 72 12.74 7.37 19.03
N CYS A 73 12.21 7.30 17.81
CA CYS A 73 10.79 7.46 17.52
C CYS A 73 10.31 6.34 16.58
N TYR A 74 9.05 5.94 16.70
CA TYR A 74 8.37 5.23 15.63
C TYR A 74 7.80 6.23 14.62
N LEU A 75 7.95 5.92 13.34
CA LEU A 75 7.46 6.69 12.20
C LEU A 75 6.58 5.81 11.31
N ALA A 76 5.41 6.31 10.95
CA ALA A 76 4.60 5.83 9.84
C ALA A 76 4.45 6.95 8.82
N LYS A 77 4.49 6.61 7.53
CA LYS A 77 4.31 7.53 6.40
C LYS A 77 3.42 6.90 5.34
N TRP A 78 2.41 7.62 4.88
CA TRP A 78 1.52 7.16 3.82
C TRP A 78 1.14 8.32 2.88
N ARG A 79 0.55 7.97 1.74
CA ARG A 79 0.03 8.93 0.76
C ARG A 79 -1.47 9.01 0.88
N GLU A 80 -2.01 10.22 0.98
CA GLU A 80 -3.43 10.49 0.81
C GLU A 80 -3.67 11.13 -0.54
N PHE A 81 -4.57 10.53 -1.31
CA PHE A 81 -4.91 10.98 -2.66
C PHE A 81 -6.18 11.81 -2.62
N ASN A 82 -6.21 12.92 -3.34
CA ASN A 82 -7.43 13.68 -3.60
C ASN A 82 -8.21 13.08 -4.78
N GLU A 83 -9.41 13.62 -5.03
CA GLU A 83 -10.28 13.18 -6.14
C GLU A 83 -9.63 13.40 -7.52
N SER A 84 -8.76 14.40 -7.64
CA SER A 84 -7.99 14.72 -8.84
C SER A 84 -6.79 13.78 -9.07
N GLY A 85 -6.50 12.87 -8.15
CA GLY A 85 -5.40 11.90 -8.25
C GLY A 85 -4.04 12.41 -7.77
N GLU A 86 -3.94 13.66 -7.30
CA GLU A 86 -2.76 14.18 -6.63
C GLU A 86 -2.65 13.61 -5.22
N TYR A 87 -1.44 13.60 -4.65
CA TYR A 87 -1.23 13.07 -3.30
C TYR A 87 -0.44 14.01 -2.40
N LYS A 88 -0.72 13.92 -1.10
CA LYS A 88 0.09 14.50 -0.03
C LYS A 88 0.62 13.41 0.87
N TYR A 89 1.86 13.56 1.32
CA TYR A 89 2.42 12.69 2.34
C TYR A 89 1.85 13.08 3.70
N LYS A 90 1.28 12.10 4.40
CA LYS A 90 1.01 12.18 5.83
C LYS A 90 2.00 11.33 6.60
N THR A 91 2.35 11.82 7.79
CA THR A 91 3.25 11.12 8.69
C THR A 91 2.69 11.13 10.10
N LYS A 92 2.92 10.03 10.83
CA LYS A 92 2.71 9.93 12.27
C LYS A 92 4.03 9.58 12.92
N VAL A 93 4.40 10.33 13.94
CA VAL A 93 5.63 10.13 14.70
C VAL A 93 5.26 10.04 16.18
N CYS A 94 5.78 9.03 16.87
CA CYS A 94 5.64 8.87 18.32
C CYS A 94 7.01 8.62 18.94
N SER A 95 7.39 9.44 19.93
CA SER A 95 8.64 9.27 20.68
C SER A 95 8.56 8.03 21.58
N ILE A 96 9.60 7.20 21.54
CA ILE A 96 9.74 6.03 22.41
C ILE A 96 10.00 6.49 23.86
N ASN A 97 10.83 7.51 24.05
CA ASN A 97 11.16 8.05 25.37
C ASN A 97 9.92 8.60 26.09
N LYS A 98 9.02 9.27 25.35
CA LYS A 98 7.81 9.89 25.94
C LYS A 98 6.70 8.88 26.28
N HIS A 99 6.51 7.85 25.45
CA HIS A 99 5.34 6.96 25.55
C HIS A 99 5.69 5.52 25.94
N GLY A 100 6.98 5.15 25.95
CA GLY A 100 7.42 3.76 25.99
C GLY A 100 7.32 3.07 24.62
N LYS A 101 8.14 2.05 24.42
CA LYS A 101 8.30 1.35 23.13
C LYS A 101 6.98 0.78 22.59
N LEU A 102 6.24 0.05 23.42
CA LEU A 102 5.00 -0.61 23.01
C LEU A 102 3.90 0.40 22.65
N ALA A 103 3.70 1.43 23.48
CA ALA A 103 2.65 2.42 23.23
C ALA A 103 2.97 3.30 22.01
N ALA A 104 4.23 3.72 21.85
CA ALA A 104 4.68 4.45 20.68
C ALA A 104 4.49 3.64 19.38
N TYR A 105 4.83 2.35 19.41
CA TYR A 105 4.59 1.43 18.31
C TYR A 105 3.09 1.32 17.99
N THR A 106 2.28 1.01 19.00
CA THR A 106 0.84 0.77 18.83
C THR A 106 0.11 1.99 18.28
N GLN A 107 0.40 3.19 18.81
CA GLN A 107 -0.19 4.43 18.30
C GLN A 107 0.18 4.69 16.84
N THR A 108 1.43 4.40 16.47
CA THR A 108 1.92 4.61 15.11
C THR A 108 1.34 3.58 14.14
N LYS A 109 1.30 2.30 14.53
CA LYS A 109 0.69 1.20 13.75
C LYS A 109 -0.80 1.44 13.55
N LYS A 110 -1.53 1.83 14.59
CA LYS A 110 -2.97 2.15 14.49
C LYS A 110 -3.25 3.25 13.46
N ALA A 111 -2.46 4.32 13.45
CA ALA A 111 -2.63 5.40 12.47
C ALA A 111 -2.38 4.90 11.03
N LEU A 112 -1.37 4.04 10.84
CA LEU A 112 -1.04 3.47 9.53
C LEU A 112 -2.11 2.48 9.03
N LEU A 113 -2.63 1.63 9.92
CA LEU A 113 -3.72 0.70 9.63
C LEU A 113 -5.00 1.44 9.27
N GLU A 114 -5.36 2.48 10.02
CA GLU A 114 -6.54 3.30 9.73
C GLU A 114 -6.44 3.98 8.35
N ALA A 115 -5.25 4.52 8.01
CA ALA A 115 -5.00 5.10 6.70
C ALA A 115 -5.16 4.09 5.54
N HIS A 116 -4.99 2.80 5.83
CA HIS A 116 -5.09 1.72 4.85
C HIS A 116 -6.26 0.77 5.10
N LYS A 117 -7.28 1.16 5.86
CA LYS A 117 -8.42 0.29 6.22
C LYS A 117 -9.11 -0.36 5.02
N ASN A 118 -9.30 0.41 3.94
CA ASN A 118 -9.94 -0.07 2.70
C ASN A 118 -9.02 -1.00 1.88
N ASN A 119 -7.76 -1.13 2.29
CA ASN A 119 -6.74 -1.95 1.65
C ASN A 119 -6.34 -3.17 2.50
N ILE A 120 -6.82 -3.28 3.74
CA ILE A 120 -6.43 -4.38 4.65
C ILE A 120 -6.65 -5.73 3.98
N GLU A 121 -7.84 -5.98 3.44
CA GLU A 121 -8.14 -7.29 2.84
C GLU A 121 -7.23 -7.65 1.66
N ILE A 122 -6.91 -6.70 0.78
CA ILE A 122 -6.03 -6.96 -0.37
C ILE A 122 -4.58 -7.10 0.09
N LEU A 123 -4.15 -6.37 1.13
CA LEU A 123 -2.82 -6.50 1.71
C LEU A 123 -2.65 -7.86 2.40
N THR A 124 -3.66 -8.35 3.12
CA THR A 124 -3.69 -9.70 3.69
C THR A 124 -3.65 -10.76 2.58
N TYR A 125 -4.45 -10.59 1.53
CA TYR A 125 -4.47 -11.50 0.39
C TYR A 125 -3.11 -11.60 -0.31
N MET A 126 -2.39 -10.48 -0.40
CA MET A 126 -1.02 -10.43 -0.95
C MET A 126 0.05 -10.95 0.02
N GLY A 127 -0.29 -11.33 1.25
CA GLY A 127 0.67 -11.72 2.28
C GLY A 127 1.54 -10.58 2.81
N ARG A 128 1.14 -9.32 2.59
CA ARG A 128 1.85 -8.12 3.10
C ARG A 128 1.44 -7.72 4.52
N LEU A 129 0.38 -8.34 5.02
CA LEU A 129 -0.16 -8.16 6.36
C LEU A 129 -0.52 -9.55 6.89
N ASN A 130 0.01 -9.93 8.05
CA ASN A 130 -0.41 -11.17 8.68
C ASN A 130 -1.72 -10.94 9.45
N SER A 131 -2.60 -11.94 9.44
CA SER A 131 -3.86 -11.88 10.21
C SER A 131 -3.64 -11.74 11.72
N ILE A 132 -2.45 -12.12 12.21
CA ILE A 132 -2.01 -11.97 13.61
C ILE A 132 -1.80 -10.50 13.96
N ASP A 133 -1.39 -9.65 13.00
CA ASP A 133 -1.14 -8.22 13.21
C ASP A 133 -2.41 -7.37 13.34
N LEU A 134 -3.59 -7.99 13.14
CA LEU A 134 -4.91 -7.35 13.18
C LEU A 134 -5.68 -7.61 14.48
N LYS A 135 -5.22 -8.54 15.33
CA LYS A 135 -5.80 -8.85 16.64
C LYS A 135 -5.12 -8.05 17.73
#